data_AF-A0A4Y9R261-F1
#
_entry.id   AF-A0A4Y9R261-F1
#
_cell.length_a   1.000
_cell.length_b   1.000
_cell.length_c   1.000
_cell.angle_alpha   90.00
_cell.angle_beta   90.00
_cell.angle_gamma   90.00
#
_symmetry.space_group_name_H-M   'P 1'
#
loop_
_entity.id
_entity.type
_entity.pdbx_description
1 polymer ?
#
loop_
_entity_poly.entity_id
_entity_poly.type
_entity_poly.pdbx_seq_one_letter_code
_entity_poly.pdbx_strand_id
1 'polypeptide(L)'
;MNKFQLFFHHVFRFIWNLIFIVSYPILASFGLLFIGLTWLFSQLSKLLTRIKPEGRKVVLKESEWESLPHSNELLEAKLVKTIMFGPSGFRLRRIDGVPSVLSDFVFGNKVRVIEEGFILEKWNSTDPKQLPDFDICLYNPDDDTLRSLTTIKCFDWHVSEKNENQLFFKWFDGTQGGEVEVAL
;
A
#
# COMPACT_ATOMS: atom_id res chain seq x y z
N MET A 1 60.46 23.28 -31.71
CA MET A 1 59.79 23.05 -30.41
C MET A 1 60.73 23.46 -29.30
N ASN A 2 60.29 24.34 -28.40
CA ASN A 2 61.16 24.95 -27.38
C ASN A 2 61.36 23.96 -26.20
N LYS A 3 62.58 23.84 -25.66
CA LYS A 3 62.92 22.83 -24.62
C LYS A 3 62.00 22.88 -23.39
N PHE A 4 61.51 24.08 -23.05
CA PHE A 4 60.54 24.31 -21.98
C PHE A 4 59.17 23.65 -22.22
N GLN A 5 58.66 23.66 -23.45
CA GLN A 5 57.39 23.01 -23.78
C GLN A 5 57.49 21.48 -23.67
N LEU A 6 58.65 20.92 -24.02
CA LEU A 6 58.92 19.49 -23.95
C LEU A 6 58.99 18.99 -22.49
N PHE A 7 59.61 19.78 -21.62
CA PHE A 7 59.64 19.52 -20.18
C PHE A 7 58.24 19.57 -19.57
N PHE A 8 57.47 20.63 -19.86
CA PHE A 8 56.10 20.78 -19.34
C PHE A 8 55.18 19.65 -19.80
N HIS A 9 55.30 19.22 -21.07
CA HIS A 9 54.56 18.08 -21.59
C HIS A 9 54.89 16.77 -20.86
N HIS A 10 56.16 16.53 -20.52
CA HIS A 10 56.57 15.36 -19.76
C HIS A 10 56.01 15.35 -18.34
N VAL A 11 56.10 16.49 -17.64
CA VAL A 11 55.58 16.64 -16.27
C VAL A 11 54.06 16.48 -16.26
N PHE A 12 53.35 17.12 -17.19
CA PHE A 12 51.91 17.00 -17.29
C PHE A 12 51.47 15.55 -17.56
N ARG A 13 52.13 14.86 -18.51
CA ARG A 13 51.86 13.43 -18.79
C ARG A 13 52.12 12.55 -17.58
N PHE A 14 53.16 12.84 -16.80
CA PHE A 14 53.47 12.09 -15.59
C PHE A 14 52.40 12.26 -14.51
N ILE A 15 51.99 13.50 -14.22
CA ILE A 15 50.93 13.81 -13.25
C ILE A 15 49.61 13.15 -13.68
N TRP A 16 49.26 13.25 -14.96
CA TRP A 16 48.04 12.67 -15.48
C TRP A 16 48.06 11.14 -15.36
N ASN A 17 49.15 10.48 -15.76
CA ASN A 17 49.28 9.03 -15.60
C ASN A 17 49.18 8.60 -14.13
N LEU A 18 49.79 9.35 -13.20
CA LEU A 18 49.72 9.07 -11.78
C LEU A 18 48.26 9.14 -11.26
N ILE A 19 47.53 10.19 -11.64
CA ILE A 19 46.11 10.34 -11.29
C ILE A 19 45.31 9.16 -11.81
N PHE A 20 45.46 8.78 -13.08
CA PHE A 20 44.73 7.65 -13.66
C PHE A 20 45.03 6.32 -12.97
N ILE A 21 46.31 6.05 -12.68
CA ILE A 21 46.73 4.81 -12.00
C ILE A 21 46.14 4.71 -10.60
N VAL A 22 46.02 5.83 -9.87
CA VAL A 22 45.48 5.85 -8.51
C VAL A 22 43.95 5.86 -8.51
N SER A 23 43.32 6.66 -9.37
CA SER A 23 41.86 6.81 -9.41
C SER A 23 41.15 5.56 -9.92
N TYR A 24 41.75 4.81 -10.86
CA TYR A 24 41.11 3.63 -11.45
C TYR A 24 40.77 2.52 -10.44
N PRO A 25 41.70 2.04 -9.58
CA PRO A 25 41.37 1.05 -8.56
C PRO A 25 40.38 1.58 -7.52
N ILE A 26 40.45 2.87 -7.16
CA ILE A 26 39.51 3.48 -6.20
C ILE A 26 38.08 3.45 -6.76
N LEU A 27 37.90 3.86 -8.02
CA LEU A 27 36.60 3.85 -8.69
C LEU A 27 36.07 2.42 -8.85
N ALA A 28 36.93 1.47 -9.23
CA ALA A 28 36.55 0.06 -9.34
C ALA A 28 36.14 -0.55 -7.99
N SER A 29 36.89 -0.26 -6.92
CA SER A 29 36.55 -0.70 -5.56
C SER A 29 35.24 -0.09 -5.07
N PHE A 30 35.00 1.20 -5.35
CA PHE A 30 33.74 1.85 -4.99
C PHE A 30 32.54 1.22 -5.72
N GLY A 31 32.70 0.91 -7.02
CA GLY A 31 31.68 0.21 -7.80
C GLY A 31 31.38 -1.18 -7.25
N LEU A 32 32.40 -1.96 -6.92
CA LEU A 32 32.23 -3.28 -6.29
C LEU A 32 31.55 -3.19 -4.93
N LEU A 33 31.92 -2.22 -4.10
CA LEU A 33 31.27 -1.97 -2.81
C LEU A 33 29.78 -1.63 -2.98
N PHE A 34 29.46 -0.77 -3.95
CA PHE A 34 28.08 -0.39 -4.23
C PHE A 34 27.23 -1.57 -4.70
N ILE A 35 27.77 -2.42 -5.58
CA ILE A 35 27.11 -3.65 -6.03
C ILE A 35 26.88 -4.61 -4.85
N GLY A 36 27.89 -4.79 -3.99
CA GLY A 36 27.75 -5.61 -2.78
C GLY A 36 26.67 -5.09 -1.84
N LEU A 37 26.61 -3.77 -1.63
CA LEU A 37 25.62 -3.14 -0.77
C LEU A 37 24.20 -3.30 -1.32
N THR A 38 24.00 -3.03 -2.61
CA THR A 38 22.69 -3.19 -3.27
C THR A 38 22.22 -4.65 -3.25
N TRP A 39 23.13 -5.61 -3.43
CA TRP A 39 22.81 -7.03 -3.29
C TRP A 39 22.41 -7.40 -1.87
N LEU A 40 23.10 -6.88 -0.85
CA LEU A 40 22.76 -7.10 0.56
C LEU A 40 21.34 -6.59 0.87
N PHE A 41 21.00 -5.38 0.44
CA PHE A 41 19.65 -4.83 0.60
C PHE A 41 18.59 -5.66 -0.12
N SER A 42 18.90 -6.18 -1.32
CA SER A 42 17.98 -7.06 -2.05
C SER A 42 17.71 -8.35 -1.27
N GLN A 43 18.73 -8.96 -0.67
CA GLN A 43 18.57 -10.17 0.15
C GLN A 43 17.82 -9.89 1.46
N LEU A 44 18.14 -8.79 2.14
CA LEU A 44 17.42 -8.34 3.34
C LEU A 44 15.94 -8.10 3.04
N SER A 45 15.63 -7.45 1.92
CA SER A 45 14.26 -7.25 1.47
C SER A 45 13.54 -8.58 1.24
N LYS A 46 14.16 -9.54 0.53
CA LYS A 46 13.60 -10.89 0.33
C LYS A 46 13.35 -11.62 1.65
N LEU A 47 14.28 -11.52 2.59
CA LEU A 47 14.15 -12.16 3.91
C LEU A 47 12.99 -11.54 4.71
N LEU A 48 12.90 -10.22 4.75
CA LEU A 48 11.82 -9.49 5.42
C LEU A 48 10.45 -9.80 4.79
N THR A 49 10.36 -9.87 3.46
CA THR A 49 9.12 -10.27 2.76
C THR A 49 8.69 -11.71 3.03
N ARG A 50 9.61 -12.57 3.51
CA ARG A 50 9.28 -13.96 3.87
C ARG A 50 8.77 -14.09 5.32
N ILE A 51 9.17 -13.17 6.20
CA ILE A 51 8.78 -13.17 7.63
C ILE A 51 7.39 -12.56 7.82
N LYS A 52 7.00 -11.61 6.98
CA LYS A 52 5.63 -11.08 6.93
C LYS A 52 4.89 -11.75 5.76
N PRO A 53 4.07 -12.79 5.99
CA PRO A 53 3.16 -13.25 4.96
C PRO A 53 2.09 -12.16 4.83
N GLU A 54 2.38 -11.09 4.11
CA GLU A 54 1.30 -10.36 3.46
C GLU A 54 0.71 -11.38 2.49
N GLY A 55 -0.37 -12.04 2.94
CA GLY A 55 -1.09 -13.04 2.19
C GLY A 55 -1.24 -12.53 0.77
N ARG A 56 -0.96 -13.42 -0.21
CA ARG A 56 -0.95 -13.15 -1.65
C ARG A 56 -1.69 -11.85 -1.95
N LYS A 57 -0.96 -10.77 -2.19
CA LYS A 57 -1.55 -9.57 -2.80
C LYS A 57 -2.02 -10.03 -4.17
N VAL A 58 -3.26 -10.48 -4.22
CA VAL A 58 -3.96 -10.74 -5.46
C VAL A 58 -3.96 -9.38 -6.15
N VAL A 59 -3.18 -9.28 -7.23
CA VAL A 59 -3.19 -8.10 -8.08
C VAL A 59 -4.50 -8.18 -8.84
N LEU A 60 -5.56 -7.70 -8.19
CA LEU A 60 -6.92 -7.65 -8.71
C LEU A 60 -6.86 -6.91 -10.05
N LYS A 61 -7.08 -7.62 -11.16
CA LYS A 61 -7.06 -7.00 -12.48
C LYS A 61 -8.33 -6.16 -12.65
N GLU A 62 -8.22 -5.03 -13.35
CA GLU A 62 -9.33 -4.08 -13.57
C GLU A 62 -10.61 -4.70 -14.17
N SER A 63 -10.52 -5.87 -14.81
CA SER A 63 -11.60 -6.43 -15.62
C SER A 63 -12.42 -7.54 -14.96
N GLU A 64 -11.89 -8.27 -13.97
CA GLU A 64 -12.51 -9.50 -13.47
C GLU A 64 -13.00 -9.37 -12.02
N TRP A 65 -14.10 -10.07 -11.73
CA TRP A 65 -14.55 -10.25 -10.36
C TRP A 65 -13.68 -11.34 -9.73
N GLU A 66 -13.09 -11.02 -8.59
CA GLU A 66 -12.21 -11.94 -7.89
C GLU A 66 -12.69 -12.08 -6.44
N SER A 67 -12.59 -13.30 -5.89
CA SER A 67 -13.02 -13.58 -4.52
C SER A 67 -12.19 -12.77 -3.52
N LEU A 68 -12.88 -12.10 -2.59
CA LEU A 68 -12.21 -11.33 -1.55
C LEU A 68 -11.56 -12.28 -0.54
N PRO A 69 -10.23 -12.21 -0.35
CA PRO A 69 -9.58 -12.96 0.71
C PRO A 69 -10.17 -12.53 2.06
N HIS A 70 -10.40 -13.49 2.94
CA HIS A 70 -11.01 -13.28 4.26
C HIS A 70 -12.49 -12.86 4.25
N SER A 71 -13.24 -13.11 3.18
CA SER A 71 -14.70 -12.88 3.14
C SER A 71 -15.55 -14.13 3.41
N ASN A 72 -14.96 -15.20 3.94
CA ASN A 72 -15.59 -16.53 4.04
C ASN A 72 -16.19 -17.03 2.70
N GLU A 73 -15.57 -16.65 1.57
CA GLU A 73 -16.03 -17.00 0.22
C GLU A 73 -17.46 -16.51 -0.09
N LEU A 74 -17.92 -15.44 0.58
CA LEU A 74 -19.25 -14.88 0.37
C LEU A 74 -19.22 -13.72 -0.64
N LEU A 75 -18.10 -12.97 -0.71
CA LEU A 75 -18.00 -11.74 -1.47
C LEU A 75 -16.92 -11.81 -2.57
N GLU A 76 -17.23 -11.19 -3.70
CA GLU A 76 -16.32 -10.88 -4.79
C GLU A 76 -16.09 -9.36 -4.88
N ALA A 77 -14.87 -8.97 -5.19
CA ALA A 77 -14.50 -7.60 -5.49
C ALA A 77 -14.16 -7.43 -6.98
N LYS A 78 -14.54 -6.28 -7.52
CA LYS A 78 -14.05 -5.78 -8.80
C LYS A 78 -13.42 -4.41 -8.61
N LEU A 79 -12.19 -4.24 -9.09
CA LEU A 79 -11.49 -2.96 -9.04
C LEU A 79 -12.22 -1.93 -9.91
N VAL A 80 -12.50 -0.74 -9.35
CA VAL A 80 -13.17 0.36 -10.06
C VAL A 80 -12.25 1.55 -10.24
N LYS A 81 -11.50 1.91 -9.19
CA LYS A 81 -10.64 3.09 -9.21
C LYS A 81 -9.44 2.90 -8.31
N THR A 82 -8.28 3.33 -8.76
CA THR A 82 -7.07 3.39 -7.94
C THR A 82 -6.65 4.84 -7.77
N ILE A 83 -6.48 5.27 -6.51
CA ILE A 83 -5.95 6.59 -6.19
C ILE A 83 -4.42 6.52 -6.28
N MET A 84 -3.77 7.49 -6.95
CA MET A 84 -2.32 7.56 -6.95
C MET A 84 -1.80 7.73 -5.52
N PHE A 85 -0.96 6.79 -5.07
CA PHE A 85 -0.42 6.72 -3.70
C PHE A 85 -1.47 6.53 -2.58
N GLY A 86 -2.70 6.13 -2.93
CA GLY A 86 -3.78 5.85 -1.98
C GLY A 86 -4.33 4.42 -2.12
N PRO A 87 -5.39 4.06 -1.37
CA PRO A 87 -6.04 2.78 -1.53
C PRO A 87 -6.84 2.70 -2.83
N SER A 88 -7.14 1.46 -3.22
CA SER A 88 -8.02 1.14 -4.35
C SER A 88 -9.48 1.05 -3.87
N GLY A 89 -10.38 1.49 -4.73
CA GLY A 89 -11.82 1.38 -4.57
C GLY A 89 -12.37 0.23 -5.42
N PHE A 90 -13.25 -0.56 -4.80
CA PHE A 90 -13.81 -1.79 -5.33
C PHE A 90 -15.33 -1.73 -5.32
N ARG A 91 -15.96 -2.36 -6.31
CA ARG A 91 -17.35 -2.80 -6.17
C ARG A 91 -17.36 -4.18 -5.55
N LEU A 92 -18.30 -4.41 -4.64
CA LEU A 92 -18.49 -5.70 -4.00
C LEU A 92 -19.80 -6.32 -4.51
N ARG A 93 -19.82 -7.64 -4.62
CA ARG A 93 -21.04 -8.42 -4.87
C ARG A 93 -20.97 -9.74 -4.12
N ARG A 94 -22.13 -10.38 -3.93
CA ARG A 94 -22.19 -11.74 -3.40
C ARG A 94 -21.85 -12.76 -4.49
N ILE A 95 -21.21 -13.86 -4.09
CA ILE A 95 -20.84 -14.97 -4.99
C ILE A 95 -22.07 -15.77 -5.43
N ASP A 96 -23.06 -15.90 -4.55
CA ASP A 96 -24.31 -16.63 -4.82
C ASP A 96 -25.20 -15.97 -5.90
N GLY A 97 -24.82 -14.80 -6.40
CA GLY A 97 -25.54 -14.08 -7.45
C GLY A 97 -26.80 -13.36 -6.96
N VAL A 98 -27.06 -13.35 -5.65
CA VAL A 98 -28.17 -12.60 -5.06
C VAL A 98 -27.85 -11.09 -5.19
N PRO A 99 -28.76 -10.29 -5.77
CA PRO A 99 -28.62 -8.84 -5.79
C PRO A 99 -28.43 -8.33 -4.37
N SER A 100 -27.41 -7.50 -4.18
CA SER A 100 -27.05 -6.98 -2.87
C SER A 100 -26.95 -5.46 -2.91
N VAL A 101 -27.35 -4.82 -1.82
CA VAL A 101 -27.14 -3.37 -1.59
C VAL A 101 -25.68 -2.95 -1.75
N LEU A 102 -24.73 -3.88 -1.65
CA LEU A 102 -23.30 -3.63 -1.88
C LEU A 102 -23.01 -3.18 -3.33
N SER A 103 -23.77 -3.64 -4.32
CA SER A 103 -23.44 -3.37 -5.73
C SER A 103 -23.61 -1.91 -6.15
N ASP A 104 -24.35 -1.12 -5.35
CA ASP A 104 -24.63 0.30 -5.57
C ASP A 104 -23.49 1.23 -5.09
N PHE A 105 -22.58 0.72 -4.25
CA PHE A 105 -21.54 1.53 -3.60
C PHE A 105 -20.13 1.12 -4.02
N VAL A 106 -19.18 2.01 -3.74
CA VAL A 106 -17.74 1.74 -3.88
C VAL A 106 -17.14 1.61 -2.49
N PHE A 107 -16.31 0.60 -2.30
CA PHE A 107 -15.69 0.27 -1.02
C PHE A 107 -14.17 0.28 -1.10
N GLY A 108 -13.50 0.56 0.01
CA GLY A 108 -12.06 0.44 0.16
C GLY A 108 -11.60 -1.03 0.20
N ASN A 109 -10.28 -1.21 0.30
CA ASN A 109 -9.66 -2.54 0.41
C ASN A 109 -9.78 -3.19 1.79
N LYS A 110 -10.17 -2.42 2.82
CA LYS A 110 -10.27 -2.90 4.20
C LYS A 110 -11.64 -3.58 4.40
N VAL A 111 -11.61 -4.89 4.54
CA VAL A 111 -12.77 -5.72 4.93
C VAL A 111 -12.40 -6.49 6.20
N ARG A 112 -13.27 -6.44 7.21
CA ARG A 112 -13.14 -7.29 8.41
C ARG A 112 -14.40 -8.08 8.67
N VAL A 113 -14.25 -9.34 9.05
CA VAL A 113 -15.35 -10.22 9.44
C VAL A 113 -15.48 -10.21 10.95
N ILE A 114 -16.71 -10.02 11.43
CA ILE A 114 -17.13 -10.15 12.82
C ILE A 114 -18.35 -11.08 12.88
N GLU A 115 -18.79 -11.47 14.08
CA GLU A 115 -19.94 -12.38 14.25
C GLU A 115 -21.24 -11.79 13.69
N GLU A 116 -21.37 -10.46 13.77
CA GLU A 116 -22.53 -9.67 13.38
C GLU A 116 -22.56 -9.35 11.88
N GLY A 117 -21.47 -9.63 11.14
CA GLY A 117 -21.38 -9.37 9.70
C GLY A 117 -20.01 -8.88 9.24
N PHE A 118 -20.00 -8.03 8.22
CA PHE A 118 -18.79 -7.50 7.59
C PHE A 118 -18.64 -6.00 7.85
N ILE A 119 -17.50 -5.59 8.39
CA ILE A 119 -17.10 -4.19 8.46
C ILE A 119 -16.47 -3.80 7.12
N LEU A 120 -17.05 -2.80 6.48
CA LEU A 120 -16.67 -2.30 5.16
C LEU A 120 -16.40 -0.79 5.21
N GLU A 121 -15.41 -0.35 4.44
CA GLU A 121 -15.12 1.07 4.22
C GLU A 121 -15.87 1.56 2.99
N LYS A 122 -17.01 2.23 3.13
CA LYS A 122 -17.81 2.76 2.02
C LYS A 122 -17.31 4.15 1.64
N TRP A 123 -16.89 4.34 0.40
CA TRP A 123 -16.45 5.64 -0.11
C TRP A 123 -17.65 6.54 -0.40
N ASN A 124 -17.68 7.72 0.23
CA ASN A 124 -18.75 8.69 0.02
C ASN A 124 -18.60 9.43 -1.31
N SER A 125 -17.37 9.55 -1.81
CA SER A 125 -17.07 10.14 -3.11
C SER A 125 -15.93 9.42 -3.81
N THR A 126 -15.93 9.47 -5.14
CA THR A 126 -14.81 9.04 -5.97
C THR A 126 -14.01 10.23 -6.52
N ASP A 127 -14.41 11.47 -6.25
CA ASP A 127 -13.67 12.68 -6.64
C ASP A 127 -12.44 12.85 -5.74
N PRO A 128 -11.21 12.91 -6.31
CA PRO A 128 -9.99 13.14 -5.54
C PRO A 128 -10.03 14.37 -4.61
N LYS A 129 -10.83 15.40 -4.93
CA LYS A 129 -10.93 16.61 -4.10
C LYS A 129 -11.71 16.42 -2.80
N GLN A 130 -12.57 15.41 -2.75
CA GLN A 130 -13.44 15.11 -1.61
C GLN A 130 -12.92 13.93 -0.78
N LEU A 131 -11.84 13.29 -1.24
CA LEU A 131 -11.15 12.24 -0.51
C LEU A 131 -10.08 12.83 0.41
N PRO A 132 -9.82 12.24 1.57
CA PRO A 132 -10.52 11.10 2.17
C PRO A 132 -11.87 11.48 2.83
N ASP A 133 -12.94 10.80 2.44
CA ASP A 133 -14.24 10.84 3.12
C ASP A 133 -14.97 9.50 2.92
N PHE A 134 -15.04 8.72 3.98
CA PHE A 134 -15.65 7.38 3.94
C PHE A 134 -16.40 7.07 5.23
N ASP A 135 -17.44 6.27 5.06
CA ASP A 135 -18.20 5.72 6.16
C ASP A 135 -17.73 4.30 6.45
N ILE A 136 -17.42 4.02 7.71
CA ILE A 136 -17.32 2.64 8.18
C ILE A 136 -18.75 2.13 8.32
N CYS A 137 -19.05 1.04 7.62
CA CYS A 137 -20.38 0.42 7.61
C CYS A 137 -20.30 -1.03 8.09
N LEU A 138 -21.39 -1.50 8.70
CA LEU A 138 -21.64 -2.91 8.98
C LEU A 138 -22.62 -3.45 7.94
N TYR A 139 -22.18 -4.47 7.21
CA TYR A 139 -23.01 -5.22 6.28
C TYR A 139 -23.44 -6.55 6.90
N ASN A 140 -24.75 -6.74 7.03
CA ASN A 140 -25.34 -8.02 7.43
C ASN A 140 -25.72 -8.84 6.17
N PRO A 141 -25.07 -9.98 5.91
CA PRO A 141 -25.34 -10.80 4.73
C PRO A 141 -26.70 -11.52 4.77
N ASP A 142 -27.28 -11.74 5.96
CA ASP A 142 -28.54 -12.47 6.11
C ASP A 142 -29.73 -11.60 5.68
N ASP A 143 -29.72 -10.33 6.10
CA ASP A 143 -30.78 -9.36 5.80
C ASP A 143 -30.48 -8.48 4.57
N ASP A 144 -29.29 -8.61 3.97
CA ASP A 144 -28.76 -7.71 2.93
C ASP A 144 -28.88 -6.22 3.31
N THR A 145 -28.50 -5.89 4.54
CA THR A 145 -28.58 -4.52 5.07
C THR A 145 -27.20 -3.93 5.29
N LEU A 146 -27.05 -2.65 4.93
CA LEU A 146 -25.82 -1.87 5.16
C LEU A 146 -26.11 -0.72 6.12
N ARG A 147 -25.55 -0.78 7.33
CA ARG A 147 -25.69 0.25 8.36
C ARG A 147 -24.41 1.06 8.48
N SER A 148 -24.50 2.38 8.39
CA SER A 148 -23.36 3.26 8.67
C SER A 148 -23.11 3.32 10.18
N LEU A 149 -21.86 3.10 10.59
CA LEU A 149 -21.42 3.14 11.98
C LEU A 149 -20.85 4.53 12.30
N THR A 150 -19.90 5.00 11.50
CA THR A 150 -19.23 6.29 11.70
C THR A 150 -18.58 6.78 10.40
N THR A 151 -18.28 8.07 10.33
CA THR A 151 -17.59 8.69 9.19
C THR A 151 -16.18 9.07 9.61
N ILE A 152 -15.19 8.63 8.81
CA ILE A 152 -13.76 8.92 9.03
C ILE A 152 -13.19 9.57 7.78
N LYS A 153 -12.40 10.63 7.98
CA LYS A 153 -11.73 11.40 6.93
C LYS A 153 -10.24 11.08 6.82
N CYS A 154 -9.88 9.80 6.94
CA CYS A 154 -8.49 9.34 6.87
C CYS A 154 -8.38 7.86 6.51
N PHE A 155 -7.59 7.54 5.47
CA PHE A 155 -7.43 6.16 4.99
C PHE A 155 -6.80 5.21 6.02
N ASP A 156 -6.09 5.75 7.00
CA ASP A 156 -5.42 4.97 8.04
C ASP A 156 -6.26 4.90 9.33
N TRP A 157 -7.23 3.98 9.31
CA TRP A 157 -8.01 3.57 10.46
C TRP A 157 -7.83 2.07 10.78
N HIS A 158 -8.05 1.70 12.04
CA HIS A 158 -8.10 0.31 12.50
C HIS A 158 -9.08 0.13 13.65
N VAL A 159 -9.60 -1.08 13.81
CA VAL A 159 -10.33 -1.50 15.02
C VAL A 159 -9.29 -1.74 16.11
N SER A 160 -9.33 -0.96 17.20
CA SER A 160 -8.41 -1.11 18.32
C SER A 160 -8.91 -2.13 19.34
N GLU A 161 -10.21 -2.18 19.57
CA GLU A 161 -10.84 -3.06 20.56
C GLU A 161 -12.23 -3.50 20.09
N LYS A 162 -12.59 -4.75 20.37
CA LYS A 162 -13.93 -5.31 20.16
C LYS A 162 -14.44 -5.81 21.51
N ASN A 163 -15.56 -5.26 21.96
CA ASN A 163 -16.39 -5.82 23.02
C ASN A 163 -17.64 -6.48 22.40
N GLU A 164 -18.46 -7.15 23.22
CA GLU A 164 -19.64 -7.88 22.75
C GLU A 164 -20.60 -7.03 21.89
N ASN A 165 -20.83 -5.76 22.26
CA ASN A 165 -21.75 -4.86 21.54
C ASN A 165 -21.10 -3.55 21.08
N GLN A 166 -19.77 -3.43 21.15
CA GLN A 166 -19.08 -2.17 20.88
C GLN A 166 -17.80 -2.37 20.08
N LEU A 167 -17.56 -1.47 19.13
CA LEU A 167 -16.34 -1.38 18.36
C LEU A 167 -15.65 -0.04 18.64
N PHE A 168 -14.36 -0.12 18.93
CA PHE A 168 -13.50 1.05 19.04
C PHE A 168 -12.65 1.19 17.78
N PHE A 169 -12.79 2.31 17.10
CA PHE A 169 -11.97 2.65 15.94
C PHE A 169 -10.99 3.74 16.31
N LYS A 170 -9.74 3.57 15.86
CA LYS A 170 -8.71 4.61 15.94
C LYS A 170 -8.21 4.94 14.55
N TRP A 171 -7.97 6.22 14.29
CA TRP A 171 -7.40 6.69 13.04
C TRP A 171 -6.33 7.74 13.27
N PHE A 172 -5.40 7.86 12.33
CA PHE A 172 -4.33 8.84 12.39
C PHE A 172 -3.91 9.26 10.98
N ASP A 173 -3.90 10.56 10.68
CA ASP A 173 -3.56 11.08 9.35
C ASP A 173 -2.12 11.63 9.22
N GLY A 174 -1.30 11.47 10.27
CA GLY A 174 0.03 12.07 10.36
C GLY A 174 0.08 13.38 11.16
N THR A 175 -1.06 14.06 11.31
CA THR A 175 -1.19 15.33 12.04
C THR A 175 -2.26 15.30 13.13
N GLN A 176 -3.37 14.60 12.88
CA GLN A 176 -4.52 14.46 13.75
C GLN A 176 -4.85 12.97 13.90
N GLY A 177 -5.27 12.62 15.10
CA GLY A 177 -5.79 11.30 15.40
C GLY A 177 -7.07 11.41 16.20
N GLY A 178 -7.88 10.36 16.16
CA GLY A 178 -9.11 10.29 16.91
C GLY A 178 -9.45 8.86 17.27
N GLU A 179 -10.32 8.74 18.26
CA GLU A 179 -10.89 7.48 18.71
C GLU A 179 -12.41 7.64 18.72
N VAL A 180 -13.13 6.65 18.20
CA VAL A 180 -14.59 6.64 18.23
C VAL A 180 -15.09 5.27 18.64
N GLU A 181 -16.01 5.29 19.59
CA GLU A 181 -16.76 4.13 20.06
C GLU A 181 -18.08 4.06 19.31
N VAL A 182 -18.44 2.88 18.83
CA VAL A 182 -19.68 2.67 18.09
C VAL A 182 -20.37 1.41 18.58
N ALA A 183 -21.69 1.50 18.77
CA ALA A 183 -22.52 0.36 19.12
C ALA A 183 -22.87 -0.46 17.87
N LEU A 184 -22.75 -1.78 18.00
CA LEU A 184 -23.15 -2.77 16.99
C LEU A 184 -24.68 -2.87 16.89
#